data_AF-A0A835RDB6-F1
#
_entry.id   AF-A0A835RDB6-F1
#
_cell.length_a   1.000
_cell.length_b   1.000
_cell.length_c   1.000
_cell.angle_alpha   90.00
_cell.angle_beta   90.00
_cell.angle_gamma   90.00
#
_symmetry.space_group_name_H-M   'P 1'
#
loop_
_entity.id
_entity.type
_entity.pdbx_description
1 polymer ?
#
loop_
_entity_poly.entity_id
_entity_poly.type
_entity_poly.pdbx_seq_one_letter_code
_entity_poly.pdbx_strand_id
1 'polypeptide(L)'
;MVGGIAGFWGALIEGPRLGRFDHNGRPVALRGHSATLVVLGSFMLWFGWYGFNPGSFVSIAKSYGPIGSPIHGQWSAVARAAVTTTLAGSTAALTTLFGKRLQTGHWNVVDVCNGLLGGFAAITAGCAVVEPWAAVLCGFVAAWVLIGFNLMAARFRFDDPLEAAQLHGGCGAWVFSSRRCSLRMSS
;
A
#
# COMPACT_ATOMS: atom_id res chain seq x y z
N MET A 1 -5.66 5.90 5.77
CA MET A 1 -5.25 6.74 6.91
C MET A 1 -6.16 6.57 8.12
N VAL A 2 -7.47 6.87 8.03
CA VAL A 2 -8.41 6.72 9.17
C VAL A 2 -8.40 5.30 9.76
N GLY A 3 -8.55 4.28 8.93
CA GLY A 3 -8.50 2.88 9.40
C GLY A 3 -7.14 2.47 10.01
N GLY A 4 -6.04 3.05 9.53
CA GLY A 4 -4.70 2.79 10.08
C GLY A 4 -4.50 3.43 11.46
N ILE A 5 -5.00 4.65 11.67
CA ILE A 5 -4.95 5.32 12.97
C ILE A 5 -5.90 4.63 13.96
N ALA A 6 -7.09 4.23 13.52
CA ALA A 6 -8.03 3.47 14.34
C ALA A 6 -7.45 2.10 14.76
N GLY A 7 -6.82 1.38 13.83
CA GLY A 7 -6.11 0.13 14.12
C GLY A 7 -4.95 0.32 15.09
N PHE A 8 -4.20 1.42 14.96
CA PHE A 8 -3.14 1.77 15.91
C PHE A 8 -3.66 1.95 17.34
N TRP A 9 -4.72 2.74 17.50
CA TRP A 9 -5.36 2.93 18.81
C TRP A 9 -5.96 1.63 19.36
N GLY A 10 -6.58 0.81 18.52
CA GLY A 10 -7.10 -0.50 18.93
C GLY A 10 -6.01 -1.42 19.46
N ALA A 11 -4.87 -1.51 18.77
CA ALA A 11 -3.73 -2.32 19.21
C ALA A 11 -3.03 -1.76 20.46
N LEU A 12 -3.05 -0.44 20.68
CA LEU A 12 -2.54 0.16 21.92
C LEU A 12 -3.43 -0.15 23.13
N ILE A 13 -4.75 -0.14 22.95
CA ILE A 13 -5.71 -0.39 24.03
C ILE A 13 -5.72 -1.87 24.41
N GLU A 14 -5.70 -2.77 23.42
CA GLU A 14 -5.72 -4.21 23.65
C GLU A 14 -4.35 -4.74 24.15
N GLY A 15 -3.27 -4.10 23.73
CA GLY A 15 -1.91 -4.53 24.03
C GLY A 15 -1.44 -5.70 23.15
N PRO A 16 -0.17 -6.12 23.32
CA PRO A 16 0.44 -7.14 22.47
C PRO A 16 -0.07 -8.55 22.75
N ARG A 17 -0.18 -9.39 21.71
CA ARG A 17 -0.64 -10.77 21.86
C ARG A 17 0.31 -11.58 22.74
N LEU A 18 -0.27 -12.48 23.52
CA LEU A 18 0.48 -13.48 24.29
C LEU A 18 1.41 -14.27 23.35
N GLY A 19 2.70 -14.31 23.69
CA GLY A 19 3.73 -14.99 22.90
C GLY A 19 4.29 -14.20 21.72
N ARG A 20 3.81 -12.97 21.46
CA ARG A 20 4.42 -12.07 20.46
C ARG A 20 5.79 -11.56 20.89
N PHE A 21 5.97 -11.33 22.18
CA PHE A 21 7.25 -10.94 22.77
C PHE A 21 7.65 -12.01 23.78
N ASP A 22 8.87 -12.53 23.61
CA ASP A 22 9.51 -13.45 24.57
C ASP A 22 9.70 -12.75 25.94
N HIS A 23 10.00 -13.51 27.00
CA HIS A 23 10.30 -12.96 28.34
C HIS A 23 11.45 -11.93 28.32
N ASN A 24 12.35 -12.07 27.34
CA ASN A 24 13.44 -11.14 27.07
C ASN A 24 13.03 -9.92 26.21
N GLY A 25 11.75 -9.76 25.90
CA GLY A 25 11.20 -8.69 25.06
C GLY A 25 11.55 -8.79 23.58
N ARG A 26 12.02 -9.96 23.12
CA ARG A 26 12.36 -10.20 21.70
C ARG A 26 11.09 -10.48 20.90
N PRO A 27 10.90 -9.86 19.72
CA PRO A 27 9.76 -10.13 18.87
C PRO A 27 9.83 -11.57 18.31
N VAL A 28 8.78 -12.34 18.55
CA VAL A 28 8.57 -13.68 18.00
C VAL A 28 7.52 -13.58 16.89
N ALA A 29 7.84 -14.10 15.71
CA ALA A 29 6.91 -14.10 14.59
C ALA A 29 5.82 -15.18 14.82
N LEU A 30 4.60 -14.74 15.10
CA LEU A 30 3.43 -15.62 15.09
C LEU A 30 3.12 -15.96 13.63
N ARG A 31 3.42 -17.18 13.20
CA ARG A 31 3.21 -17.60 11.80
C ARG A 31 1.72 -17.63 11.47
N GLY A 32 1.36 -17.09 10.31
CA GLY A 32 0.01 -17.19 9.77
C GLY A 32 -0.38 -18.65 9.56
N HIS A 33 -1.66 -18.96 9.80
CA HIS A 33 -2.15 -20.34 9.75
C HIS A 33 -2.11 -20.95 8.34
N SER A 34 -2.18 -20.13 7.29
CA SER A 34 -2.09 -20.60 5.89
C SER A 34 -1.57 -19.50 4.97
N ALA A 35 -0.42 -19.73 4.33
CA ALA A 35 0.12 -18.82 3.32
C ALA A 35 -0.72 -18.80 2.04
N THR A 36 -1.30 -19.95 1.66
CA THR A 36 -2.15 -20.07 0.47
C THR A 36 -3.39 -19.17 0.57
N LEU A 37 -4.00 -19.11 1.77
CA LEU A 37 -5.18 -18.27 1.99
C LEU A 37 -4.84 -16.78 1.91
N VAL A 38 -3.65 -16.38 2.40
CA VAL A 38 -3.14 -15.01 2.29
C VAL A 38 -2.95 -14.61 0.82
N VAL A 39 -2.37 -15.51 0.01
CA VAL A 39 -2.19 -15.27 -1.42
C VAL A 39 -3.54 -15.14 -2.13
N LEU A 40 -4.47 -16.05 -1.87
CA LEU A 40 -5.82 -15.99 -2.44
C LEU A 40 -6.53 -14.68 -2.07
N GLY A 41 -6.48 -14.31 -0.79
CA GLY A 41 -7.03 -13.03 -0.31
C GLY A 41 -6.36 -11.83 -0.96
N SER A 42 -5.05 -11.86 -1.19
CA SER A 42 -4.31 -10.80 -1.87
C SER A 42 -4.75 -10.62 -3.33
N PHE A 43 -5.01 -11.72 -4.04
CA PHE A 43 -5.55 -11.66 -5.41
C PHE A 43 -6.97 -11.10 -5.44
N MET A 44 -7.84 -11.51 -4.51
CA MET A 44 -9.18 -10.95 -4.38
C MET A 44 -9.14 -9.45 -4.07
N LEU A 45 -8.24 -9.03 -3.18
CA LEU A 45 -8.03 -7.62 -2.85
C LEU A 45 -7.50 -6.83 -4.05
N TRP A 46 -6.53 -7.37 -4.80
CA TRP A 46 -6.06 -6.74 -6.03
C TRP A 46 -7.22 -6.49 -6.99
N PHE A 47 -8.02 -7.51 -7.27
CA PHE A 47 -9.21 -7.36 -8.11
C PHE A 47 -10.16 -6.28 -7.56
N GLY A 48 -10.43 -6.30 -6.25
CA GLY A 48 -11.24 -5.28 -5.57
C GLY A 48 -10.66 -3.86 -5.70
N TRP A 49 -9.34 -3.70 -5.70
CA TRP A 49 -8.68 -2.39 -5.83
C TRP A 49 -8.87 -1.74 -7.19
N TYR A 50 -9.08 -2.53 -8.26
CA TYR A 50 -9.53 -1.97 -9.55
C TYR A 50 -10.96 -1.43 -9.48
N GLY A 51 -11.83 -2.05 -8.68
CA GLY A 51 -13.14 -1.48 -8.37
C GLY A 51 -13.02 -0.20 -7.55
N PHE A 52 -12.05 -0.13 -6.63
CA PHE A 52 -11.86 1.01 -5.74
C PHE A 52 -11.26 2.24 -6.46
N ASN A 53 -10.09 2.08 -7.10
CA ASN A 53 -9.35 3.20 -7.68
C ASN A 53 -10.00 3.70 -9.01
N PRO A 54 -10.03 2.90 -10.10
CA PRO A 54 -10.79 3.23 -11.31
C PRO A 54 -12.29 3.47 -11.10
N GLY A 55 -12.95 2.73 -10.21
CA GLY A 55 -14.40 2.90 -9.97
C GLY A 55 -14.78 4.18 -9.25
N SER A 56 -13.82 4.84 -8.57
CA SER A 56 -14.05 6.15 -7.91
C SER A 56 -14.50 7.26 -8.87
N PHE A 57 -14.33 7.08 -10.18
CA PHE A 57 -14.73 8.07 -11.16
C PHE A 57 -16.24 8.11 -11.44
N VAL A 58 -17.05 7.16 -10.96
CA VAL A 58 -18.54 7.05 -11.08
C VAL A 58 -19.09 7.01 -12.52
N SER A 59 -18.53 7.77 -13.46
CA SER A 59 -18.86 7.82 -14.88
C SER A 59 -17.60 7.73 -15.73
N ILE A 60 -17.60 6.84 -16.73
CA ILE A 60 -16.47 6.65 -17.65
C ILE A 60 -16.65 7.48 -18.92
N ALA A 61 -17.86 7.48 -19.49
CA ALA A 61 -18.19 8.13 -20.77
C ALA A 61 -18.53 9.63 -20.59
N LYS A 62 -17.72 10.36 -19.84
CA LYS A 62 -17.85 11.82 -19.70
C LYS A 62 -16.71 12.51 -20.44
N SER A 63 -17.05 13.18 -21.54
CA SER A 63 -16.10 14.04 -22.26
C SER A 63 -15.94 15.36 -21.51
N TYR A 64 -14.70 15.78 -21.30
CA TYR A 64 -14.41 17.14 -20.85
C TYR A 64 -14.01 17.95 -22.09
N GLY A 65 -14.57 19.16 -22.24
CA GLY A 65 -14.18 20.17 -23.25
C GLY A 65 -14.65 19.98 -24.71
N PRO A 66 -14.29 20.93 -25.60
CA PRO A 66 -14.88 21.06 -26.94
C PRO A 66 -14.41 19.97 -27.92
N ILE A 67 -15.31 19.62 -28.84
CA ILE A 67 -15.09 18.69 -29.96
C ILE A 67 -13.86 19.15 -30.76
N GLY A 68 -12.80 18.36 -30.81
CA GLY A 68 -11.59 18.62 -31.60
C GLY A 68 -10.34 19.07 -30.82
N SER A 69 -10.44 19.34 -29.52
CA SER A 69 -9.26 19.36 -28.65
C SER A 69 -8.82 17.91 -28.36
N PRO A 70 -7.53 17.61 -28.09
CA PRO A 70 -7.04 16.26 -27.78
C PRO A 70 -7.57 15.70 -26.43
N ILE A 71 -8.83 15.95 -26.08
CA ILE A 71 -9.33 15.77 -24.72
C ILE A 71 -9.63 14.30 -24.43
N HIS A 72 -8.65 13.69 -23.77
CA HIS A 72 -8.75 13.13 -22.41
C HIS A 72 -10.13 13.25 -21.72
N GLY A 73 -11.14 12.51 -22.19
CA GLY A 73 -12.33 12.28 -21.38
C GLY A 73 -12.01 11.49 -20.11
N GLN A 74 -13.03 11.30 -19.27
CA GLN A 74 -12.87 10.66 -17.95
C GLN A 74 -12.30 9.24 -18.05
N TRP A 75 -12.48 8.56 -19.19
CA TRP A 75 -11.85 7.28 -19.53
C TRP A 75 -10.31 7.30 -19.42
N SER A 76 -9.66 8.41 -19.74
CA SER A 76 -8.20 8.53 -19.64
C SER A 76 -7.73 8.49 -18.18
N ALA A 77 -8.48 9.11 -17.28
CA ALA A 77 -8.18 9.13 -15.85
C ALA A 77 -8.49 7.76 -15.19
N VAL A 78 -9.56 7.08 -15.63
CA VAL A 78 -9.90 5.71 -15.22
C VAL A 78 -8.81 4.73 -15.66
N ALA A 79 -8.36 4.82 -16.92
CA ALA A 79 -7.28 3.98 -17.45
C ALA A 79 -5.97 4.24 -16.70
N ARG A 80 -5.62 5.52 -16.47
CA ARG A 80 -4.43 5.89 -15.69
C ARG A 80 -4.51 5.37 -14.25
N ALA A 81 -5.67 5.44 -13.61
CA ALA A 81 -5.86 4.89 -12.28
C ALA A 81 -5.67 3.37 -12.24
N ALA A 82 -6.13 2.65 -13.26
CA ALA A 82 -5.90 1.21 -13.36
C ALA A 82 -4.41 0.87 -13.49
N VAL A 83 -3.72 1.54 -14.42
CA VAL A 83 -2.29 1.31 -14.70
C VAL A 83 -1.41 1.66 -13.50
N THR A 84 -1.61 2.84 -12.91
CA THR A 84 -0.82 3.29 -11.75
C THR A 84 -1.04 2.39 -10.53
N THR A 85 -2.25 1.86 -10.35
CA THR A 85 -2.55 0.90 -9.28
C THR A 85 -1.70 -0.36 -9.40
N THR A 86 -1.66 -0.96 -10.60
CA THR A 86 -0.84 -2.14 -10.87
C THR A 86 0.64 -1.85 -10.68
N LEU A 87 1.14 -0.77 -11.30
CA LEU A 87 2.55 -0.43 -11.25
C LEU A 87 3.02 -0.19 -9.81
N ALA A 88 2.27 0.56 -9.01
CA ALA A 88 2.62 0.81 -7.61
C ALA A 88 2.57 -0.47 -6.76
N GLY A 89 1.54 -1.31 -6.94
CA GLY A 89 1.44 -2.58 -6.20
C GLY A 89 2.54 -3.58 -6.57
N SER A 90 2.82 -3.76 -7.86
CA SER A 90 3.87 -4.67 -8.34
C SER A 90 5.26 -4.21 -7.90
N THR A 91 5.54 -2.91 -7.96
CA THR A 91 6.84 -2.36 -7.55
C THR A 91 7.02 -2.41 -6.04
N ALA A 92 5.97 -2.17 -5.25
CA ALA A 92 6.01 -2.37 -3.80
C ALA A 92 6.23 -3.85 -3.44
N ALA A 93 5.59 -4.78 -4.15
CA ALA A 93 5.77 -6.23 -3.96
C ALA A 93 7.23 -6.64 -4.21
N LEU A 94 7.80 -6.23 -5.36
CA LEU A 94 9.19 -6.54 -5.71
C LEU A 94 10.18 -5.89 -4.73
N THR A 95 9.96 -4.64 -4.37
CA THR A 95 10.82 -3.93 -3.41
C THR A 95 10.79 -4.59 -2.04
N THR A 96 9.62 -5.04 -1.59
CA THR A 96 9.48 -5.77 -0.33
C THR A 96 10.13 -7.15 -0.41
N LEU A 97 9.96 -7.86 -1.53
CA LEU A 97 10.59 -9.15 -1.81
C LEU A 97 12.11 -9.05 -1.66
N PHE A 98 12.76 -8.11 -2.34
CA PHE A 98 14.22 -7.91 -2.26
C PHE A 98 14.67 -7.30 -0.93
N GLY A 99 13.94 -6.31 -0.41
CA GLY A 99 14.28 -5.63 0.84
C GLY A 99 14.25 -6.56 2.05
N LYS A 100 13.19 -7.39 2.17
CA LYS A 100 13.09 -8.39 3.23
C LYS A 100 14.10 -9.51 3.03
N ARG A 101 14.37 -9.94 1.79
CA ARG A 101 15.43 -10.93 1.50
C ARG A 101 16.79 -10.48 2.02
N LEU A 102 17.13 -9.21 1.88
CA LEU A 102 18.39 -8.65 2.40
C LEU A 102 18.42 -8.59 3.92
N GLN A 103 17.30 -8.33 4.60
CA GLN A 103 17.24 -8.30 6.07
C GLN A 103 17.22 -9.68 6.72
N THR A 104 16.39 -10.59 6.22
CA THR A 104 16.10 -11.88 6.90
C THR A 104 16.85 -13.05 6.29
N GLY A 105 17.46 -12.87 5.12
CA GLY A 105 18.15 -13.93 4.40
C GLY A 105 17.24 -15.04 3.88
N HIS A 106 15.90 -14.86 3.90
CA HIS A 106 14.90 -15.85 3.46
C HIS A 106 13.80 -15.18 2.64
N TRP A 107 13.17 -15.92 1.73
CA TRP A 107 12.03 -15.44 0.95
C TRP A 107 10.74 -15.80 1.66
N ASN A 108 9.89 -14.81 1.95
CA ASN A 108 8.60 -15.01 2.59
C ASN A 108 7.48 -14.38 1.76
N VAL A 109 6.54 -15.22 1.33
CA VAL A 109 5.42 -14.81 0.48
C VAL A 109 4.46 -13.85 1.21
N VAL A 110 4.29 -14.03 2.54
CA VAL A 110 3.37 -13.18 3.32
C VAL A 110 3.85 -11.73 3.35
N ASP A 111 5.16 -11.51 3.51
CA ASP A 111 5.75 -10.17 3.47
C ASP A 111 5.54 -9.50 2.11
N VAL A 112 5.64 -10.27 1.02
CA VAL A 112 5.42 -9.76 -0.35
C VAL A 112 3.97 -9.36 -0.57
N CYS A 113 3.02 -10.19 -0.10
CA CYS A 113 1.60 -9.89 -0.12
C CYS A 113 1.28 -8.59 0.66
N ASN A 114 1.86 -8.42 1.85
CA ASN A 114 1.70 -7.19 2.63
C ASN A 114 2.32 -5.97 1.90
N GLY A 115 3.50 -6.14 1.30
CA GLY A 115 4.14 -5.10 0.48
C GLY A 115 3.28 -4.65 -0.69
N LEU A 116 2.68 -5.60 -1.41
CA LEU A 116 1.76 -5.37 -2.52
C LEU A 116 0.53 -4.56 -2.08
N LEU A 117 -0.11 -4.95 -0.98
CA LEU A 117 -1.25 -4.23 -0.40
C LEU A 117 -0.84 -2.83 0.07
N GLY A 118 0.38 -2.67 0.59
CA GLY A 118 0.93 -1.38 0.99
C GLY A 118 1.09 -0.42 -0.20
N GLY A 119 1.54 -0.94 -1.34
CA GLY A 119 1.61 -0.19 -2.60
C GLY A 119 0.25 0.26 -3.11
N PHE A 120 -0.77 -0.60 -3.05
CA PHE A 120 -2.14 -0.23 -3.42
C PHE A 120 -2.73 0.85 -2.52
N ALA A 121 -2.56 0.72 -1.20
CA ALA A 121 -3.01 1.74 -0.25
C ALA A 121 -2.31 3.09 -0.45
N ALA A 122 -1.01 3.06 -0.78
CA ALA A 122 -0.23 4.27 -1.06
C ALA A 122 -0.78 5.01 -2.29
N ILE A 123 -0.93 4.32 -3.42
CA ILE A 123 -1.31 4.95 -4.69
C ILE A 123 -2.79 5.33 -4.76
N THR A 124 -3.65 4.83 -3.89
CA THR A 124 -5.08 5.22 -3.83
C THR A 124 -5.23 6.73 -3.73
N ALA A 125 -4.38 7.38 -2.95
CA ALA A 125 -4.33 8.82 -2.87
C ALA A 125 -3.61 9.47 -4.05
N GLY A 126 -3.45 8.88 -5.24
CA GLY A 126 -2.78 9.54 -6.37
C GLY A 126 -3.04 8.92 -7.73
N CYS A 127 -3.76 7.79 -7.77
CA CYS A 127 -3.96 6.94 -8.95
C CYS A 127 -4.46 7.70 -10.19
N ALA A 128 -5.30 8.71 -9.97
CA ALA A 128 -5.88 9.53 -11.02
C ALA A 128 -4.95 10.60 -11.59
N VAL A 129 -3.91 11.01 -10.88
CA VAL A 129 -3.14 12.23 -11.19
C VAL A 129 -1.65 11.99 -11.36
N VAL A 130 -1.14 10.90 -10.82
CA VAL A 130 0.29 10.55 -10.88
C VAL A 130 0.59 9.88 -12.23
N GLU A 131 1.70 10.25 -12.86
CA GLU A 131 2.18 9.61 -14.07
C GLU A 131 2.60 8.16 -13.82
N PRO A 132 2.47 7.24 -14.79
CA PRO A 132 2.83 5.83 -14.62
C PRO A 132 4.26 5.59 -14.10
N TRP A 133 5.24 6.39 -14.54
CA TRP A 133 6.62 6.29 -14.06
C TRP A 133 6.76 6.72 -12.58
N ALA A 134 6.01 7.74 -12.16
CA ALA A 134 6.02 8.21 -10.79
C ALA A 134 5.31 7.23 -9.85
N ALA A 135 4.30 6.49 -10.34
CA ALA A 135 3.65 5.42 -9.58
C ALA A 135 4.60 4.29 -9.19
N VAL A 136 5.59 3.97 -10.03
CA VAL A 136 6.67 3.02 -9.72
C VAL A 136 7.49 3.49 -8.52
N LEU A 137 7.88 4.77 -8.50
CA LEU A 137 8.62 5.37 -7.38
C LEU A 137 7.77 5.39 -6.11
N CYS A 138 6.48 5.70 -6.22
CA CYS A 138 5.56 5.65 -5.07
C CYS A 138 5.49 4.25 -4.46
N GLY A 139 5.38 3.20 -5.28
CA GLY A 139 5.39 1.82 -4.81
C GLY A 139 6.70 1.41 -4.14
N PHE A 140 7.84 1.79 -4.74
CA PHE A 140 9.16 1.56 -4.15
C PHE A 140 9.30 2.22 -2.77
N VAL A 141 8.96 3.51 -2.65
CA VAL A 141 9.06 4.22 -1.37
C VAL A 141 8.05 3.68 -0.34
N ALA A 142 6.83 3.34 -0.76
CA ALA A 142 5.84 2.74 0.13
C ALA A 142 6.33 1.41 0.75
N ALA A 143 7.02 0.57 -0.02
CA ALA A 143 7.62 -0.65 0.50
C ALA A 143 8.71 -0.38 1.56
N TRP A 144 9.58 0.61 1.34
CA TRP A 144 10.58 1.01 2.33
C TRP A 144 9.97 1.58 3.60
N VAL A 145 8.92 2.40 3.45
CA VAL A 145 8.14 2.93 4.58
C VAL A 145 7.54 1.77 5.38
N LEU A 146 6.91 0.80 4.72
CA LEU A 146 6.36 -0.40 5.38
C LEU A 146 7.43 -1.18 6.15
N ILE A 147 8.59 -1.45 5.53
CA ILE A 147 9.70 -2.17 6.18
C ILE A 147 10.21 -1.38 7.40
N GLY A 148 10.38 -0.06 7.27
CA GLY A 148 10.85 0.81 8.35
C GLY A 148 9.88 0.87 9.52
N PHE A 149 8.57 1.02 9.25
CA PHE A 149 7.55 1.01 10.29
C PHE A 149 7.41 -0.36 10.96
N ASN A 150 7.63 -1.47 10.24
CA ASN A 150 7.68 -2.80 10.86
C ASN A 150 8.83 -2.96 11.84
N LEU A 151 10.02 -2.44 11.51
CA LEU A 151 11.16 -2.42 12.43
C LEU A 151 10.87 -1.53 13.66
N MET A 152 10.21 -0.39 13.44
CA MET A 152 9.80 0.53 14.49
C MET A 152 8.78 -0.11 15.44
N ALA A 153 7.76 -0.78 14.91
CA ALA A 153 6.77 -1.52 15.70
C ALA A 153 7.42 -2.59 16.57
N ALA A 154 8.37 -3.34 16.02
CA ALA A 154 9.16 -4.32 16.77
C ALA A 154 9.97 -3.67 17.91
N ARG A 155 10.48 -2.45 17.72
CA ARG A 155 11.23 -1.72 18.75
C ARG A 155 10.34 -1.16 19.86
N PHE A 156 9.13 -0.69 19.53
CA PHE A 156 8.17 -0.13 20.49
C PHE A 156 7.25 -1.18 21.14
N ARG A 157 7.47 -2.47 20.85
CA ARG A 157 6.64 -3.59 21.32
C ARG A 157 5.15 -3.44 20.94
N PHE A 158 4.92 -2.86 19.77
CA PHE A 158 3.60 -2.70 19.20
C PHE A 158 3.26 -3.94 18.37
N ASP A 159 2.07 -4.51 18.56
CA ASP A 159 1.63 -5.73 17.88
C ASP A 159 0.39 -5.48 17.03
N ASP A 160 0.62 -5.06 15.79
CA ASP A 160 -0.41 -5.05 14.76
C ASP A 160 -0.29 -6.30 13.88
N PRO A 161 -1.25 -7.23 13.93
CA PRO A 161 -1.21 -8.49 13.18
C PRO A 161 -1.28 -8.35 11.66
N LEU A 162 -1.92 -7.29 11.19
CA LEU A 162 -2.21 -7.06 9.78
C LEU A 162 -1.32 -5.95 9.21
N GLU A 163 -0.46 -5.38 10.06
CA GLU A 163 0.35 -4.21 9.75
C GLU A 163 -0.51 -3.04 9.25
N ALA A 164 -1.77 -2.98 9.67
CA ALA A 164 -2.77 -2.04 9.17
C ALA A 164 -2.39 -0.58 9.45
N ALA A 165 -1.79 -0.30 10.60
CA ALA A 165 -1.25 1.01 10.95
C ALA A 165 -0.09 1.41 10.02
N GLN A 166 0.84 0.49 9.76
CA GLN A 166 1.98 0.71 8.88
C GLN A 166 1.53 0.92 7.42
N LEU A 167 0.66 0.04 6.91
CA LEU A 167 0.15 0.10 5.54
C LEU A 167 -0.75 1.32 5.29
N HIS A 168 -1.77 1.53 6.13
CA HIS A 168 -2.81 2.52 5.83
C HIS A 168 -2.52 3.90 6.44
N GLY A 169 -1.75 3.94 7.53
CA GLY A 169 -1.30 5.18 8.17
C GLY A 169 -0.03 5.70 7.51
N GLY A 170 1.04 4.91 7.54
CA GLY A 170 2.36 5.29 7.03
C GLY A 170 2.39 5.54 5.51
N CYS A 171 2.04 4.53 4.71
CA CYS A 171 2.08 4.66 3.25
C CYS A 171 1.05 5.66 2.72
N GLY A 172 -0.11 5.77 3.39
CA GLY A 172 -1.16 6.75 3.04
C GLY A 172 -0.74 8.20 3.31
N ALA A 173 -0.03 8.48 4.41
CA ALA A 173 0.45 9.83 4.73
C ALA A 173 1.54 10.30 3.76
N TRP A 174 2.44 9.39 3.33
CA TRP A 174 3.52 9.73 2.40
C TRP A 174 3.00 10.16 1.03
N VAL A 175 2.07 9.39 0.43
CA VAL A 175 1.54 9.74 -0.89
C VAL A 175 0.63 10.97 -0.83
N PHE A 176 -0.10 11.19 0.27
CA PHE A 176 -0.83 12.44 0.47
C PHE A 176 0.10 13.66 0.45
N SER A 177 1.25 13.59 1.13
CA SER A 177 2.27 14.65 1.10
C SER A 177 2.88 14.81 -0.31
N SER A 178 3.16 13.70 -0.98
CA SER A 178 3.71 13.66 -2.35
C SER A 178 2.74 14.20 -3.42
N ARG A 179 1.43 14.20 -3.12
CA ARG A 179 0.34 15.01 -3.74
C ARG A 179 0.83 16.36 -4.26
N ARG A 180 1.49 17.10 -3.36
CA ARG A 180 1.89 18.49 -3.60
C ARG A 180 3.10 18.61 -4.53
N CYS A 181 3.97 17.61 -4.61
CA CYS A 181 5.13 17.64 -5.51
C CYS A 181 4.74 17.31 -6.95
N SER A 182 3.88 16.32 -7.19
CA SER A 182 3.45 15.95 -8.55
C SER A 182 2.61 17.06 -9.20
N LEU A 183 1.73 17.73 -8.45
CA LEU A 183 1.00 18.90 -8.94
C LEU A 183 1.92 20.09 -9.31
N ARG A 184 3.10 20.21 -8.70
CA ARG A 184 4.09 21.25 -9.00
C ARG A 184 5.02 20.93 -10.19
N MET A 185 5.09 19.68 -10.61
CA MET A 185 5.89 19.27 -11.78
C MET A 185 5.08 19.26 -13.08
N SER A 186 3.75 19.29 -12.99
CA SER A 186 2.83 19.37 -14.13
C SER A 186 2.35 20.80 -14.43
N SER A 187 2.83 21.82 -13.71
CA SER A 187 2.60 23.25 -13.96
C SER A 187 3.88 23.93 -14.44
#